data_AF-A0A0R0M2N2-F1
#
_entry.id   AF-A0A0R0M2N2-F1
#
_cell.length_a   1.000
_cell.length_b   1.000
_cell.length_c   1.000
_cell.angle_alpha   90.00
_cell.angle_beta   90.00
_cell.angle_gamma   90.00
#
_symmetry.space_group_name_H-M   'P 1'
#
loop_
_entity.id
_entity.type
_entity.pdbx_description
1 polymer ?
#
loop_
_entity_poly.entity_id
_entity_poly.type
_entity_poly.pdbx_seq_one_letter_code
_entity_poly.pdbx_strand_id
1 'polypeptide(L)'
;MVGSTIFTKFDLRKGFYQILVKEEDRPKTSFVTPFGKYHWNRIPMGLKNSQKYFHNIISRVLSDIDNVAVFIDDIIIFTKIPEEHFDTINLVLKRLEENNIVINEDKNVNCVKQISYLGFTVSELGYAQDSHRLADFE
;
A
#
# COMPACT_ATOMS: atom_id res chain seq x y z
N MET A 1 -0.81 -2.07 -16.59
CA MET A 1 -0.92 -3.31 -15.79
C MET A 1 -1.28 -4.51 -16.67
N VAL A 2 -2.34 -4.46 -17.48
CA VAL A 2 -2.57 -5.48 -18.53
C VAL A 2 -1.45 -5.43 -19.56
N GLY A 3 -0.89 -6.59 -19.91
CA GLY A 3 0.25 -6.73 -20.82
C GLY A 3 1.61 -6.45 -20.20
N SER A 4 1.69 -6.16 -18.90
CA SER A 4 2.95 -6.19 -18.16
C SER A 4 3.37 -7.64 -17.91
N THR A 5 4.67 -7.90 -17.88
CA THR A 5 5.25 -9.26 -17.73
C THR A 5 5.98 -9.43 -16.40
N ILE A 6 6.29 -8.34 -15.72
CA ILE A 6 7.02 -8.32 -14.46
C ILE A 6 6.23 -7.48 -13.45
N PHE A 7 6.02 -8.05 -12.27
CA PHE A 7 5.25 -7.45 -11.20
C PHE A 7 6.03 -7.48 -9.89
N THR A 8 5.93 -6.41 -9.10
CA THR A 8 6.40 -6.34 -7.72
C THR A 8 5.30 -5.73 -6.88
N LYS A 9 5.07 -6.26 -5.68
CA LYS A 9 4.14 -5.74 -4.70
C LYS A 9 4.87 -5.45 -3.40
N PHE A 10 4.69 -4.24 -2.89
CA PHE A 10 5.09 -3.84 -1.55
C PHE A 10 3.88 -3.72 -0.64
N ASP A 11 3.98 -4.28 0.56
CA ASP A 11 3.04 -4.10 1.67
C ASP A 11 3.62 -3.04 2.62
N LEU A 12 2.82 -2.09 3.06
CA LEU A 12 3.24 -1.05 4.01
C LEU A 12 3.09 -1.49 5.48
N ARG A 13 4.19 -1.52 6.22
CA ARG A 13 4.23 -2.05 7.60
C ARG A 13 3.40 -1.20 8.56
N LYS A 14 2.23 -1.68 9.00
CA LYS A 14 1.36 -0.90 9.90
C LYS A 14 1.01 0.48 9.30
N GLY A 15 0.70 0.51 8.00
CA GLY A 15 0.54 1.73 7.18
C GLY A 15 -0.12 2.92 7.89
N PHE A 16 -1.34 2.76 8.42
CA PHE A 16 -2.06 3.87 9.09
C PHE A 16 -1.25 4.57 10.19
N TYR A 17 -0.53 3.79 11.01
CA TYR A 17 0.24 4.36 12.11
C TYR A 17 1.49 5.11 11.63
N GLN A 18 1.89 5.01 10.36
CA GLN A 18 3.01 5.79 9.84
C GLN A 18 2.65 7.26 9.59
N ILE A 19 1.36 7.55 9.38
CA ILE A 19 0.88 8.88 9.04
C ILE A 19 0.44 9.66 10.28
N LEU A 20 0.94 10.89 10.41
CA LEU A 20 0.58 11.80 11.49
C LEU A 20 -0.83 12.38 11.32
N VAL A 21 -1.54 12.50 12.43
CA VAL A 21 -2.75 13.31 12.53
C VAL A 21 -2.32 14.75 12.83
N LYS A 22 -2.93 15.71 12.13
CA LYS A 22 -2.73 17.14 12.37
C LYS A 22 -3.00 17.45 13.84
N GLU A 23 -2.15 18.25 14.47
CA GLU A 23 -2.25 18.59 15.90
C GLU A 23 -3.67 19.05 16.29
N GLU A 24 -4.30 19.89 15.47
CA GLU A 24 -5.67 20.41 15.66
C GLU A 24 -6.77 19.34 15.63
N ASP A 25 -6.53 18.22 14.94
CA ASP A 25 -7.48 17.11 14.79
C ASP A 25 -7.27 16.01 15.82
N ARG A 26 -6.11 15.95 16.50
CA ARG A 26 -5.80 14.89 17.47
C ARG A 26 -6.87 14.74 18.56
N PRO A 27 -7.40 15.81 19.19
CA PRO A 27 -8.44 15.68 20.22
C PRO A 27 -9.73 15.00 19.73
N LYS A 28 -10.01 14.99 18.42
CA LYS A 28 -11.16 14.31 17.82
C LYS A 28 -10.98 12.79 17.80
N THR A 29 -9.76 12.31 17.97
CA THR A 29 -9.41 10.88 18.07
C THR A 29 -9.30 10.41 19.52
N SER A 30 -9.81 11.19 20.48
CA SER A 30 -9.68 10.83 21.89
C SER A 30 -10.42 9.55 22.26
N PHE A 31 -9.80 8.79 23.16
CA PHE A 31 -10.38 7.62 23.80
C PHE A 31 -10.12 7.66 25.30
N VAL A 32 -10.97 6.96 26.06
CA VAL A 32 -10.91 6.91 27.52
C VAL A 32 -10.44 5.54 27.96
N THR A 33 -9.50 5.53 28.90
CA THR A 33 -9.05 4.34 29.61
C THR A 33 -9.29 4.53 31.11
N PRO A 34 -9.23 3.48 31.94
CA PRO A 34 -9.26 3.63 33.40
C PRO A 34 -8.17 4.56 33.97
N PHE A 35 -7.11 4.82 33.21
CA PHE A 35 -5.95 5.63 33.62
C PHE A 35 -6.00 7.07 33.10
N GLY A 36 -7.01 7.42 32.30
CA GLY A 36 -7.18 8.78 31.76
C GLY A 36 -7.64 8.83 30.32
N LYS A 37 -7.67 10.06 29.79
CA LYS A 37 -8.05 10.36 28.41
C LYS A 37 -6.79 10.54 27.56
N TYR A 38 -6.76 9.81 26.46
CA TYR A 38 -5.66 9.86 25.48
C TYR A 38 -6.22 10.25 24.12
N HIS A 39 -5.34 10.58 23.19
CA HIS A 39 -5.68 10.75 21.77
C HIS A 39 -4.57 10.16 20.91
N TRP A 40 -4.88 9.91 19.64
CA TRP A 40 -3.90 9.40 18.71
C TRP A 40 -3.08 10.54 18.10
N ASN A 41 -1.75 10.34 18.00
CA ASN A 41 -0.86 11.23 17.24
C ASN A 41 -0.75 10.83 15.76
N ARG A 42 -1.15 9.58 15.45
CA ARG A 42 -1.07 8.92 14.15
C ARG A 42 -2.43 8.36 13.79
N ILE A 43 -2.70 8.08 12.52
CA ILE A 43 -4.04 7.67 12.10
C ILE A 43 -4.40 6.34 12.77
N PRO A 44 -5.46 6.29 13.60
CA PRO A 44 -5.89 5.04 14.20
C PRO A 44 -6.69 4.20 13.20
N MET A 45 -6.66 2.89 13.43
CA MET A 45 -7.59 1.97 12.79
C MET A 45 -9.02 2.23 13.27
N GLY A 46 -10.01 1.99 12.40
CA GLY A 46 -11.42 2.09 12.74
C GLY A 46 -12.09 3.45 12.46
N LEU A 47 -11.34 4.52 12.12
CA LEU A 47 -11.99 5.73 11.62
C LEU A 47 -12.45 5.52 10.18
N LYS A 48 -13.67 5.99 9.89
CA LYS A 48 -14.29 5.93 8.55
C LYS A 48 -13.39 6.47 7.43
N ASN A 49 -12.58 7.49 7.71
CA ASN A 49 -11.76 8.16 6.71
C ASN A 49 -10.28 7.75 6.72
N SER A 50 -9.84 6.86 7.63
CA SER A 50 -8.42 6.47 7.75
C SER A 50 -7.88 5.90 6.43
N GLN A 51 -8.61 4.96 5.82
CA GLN A 51 -8.21 4.30 4.58
C GLN A 51 -8.07 5.30 3.42
N LYS A 52 -9.07 6.16 3.21
CA LYS A 52 -9.07 7.15 2.14
C LYS A 52 -7.91 8.14 2.31
N TYR A 53 -7.70 8.62 3.53
CA TYR A 53 -6.64 9.59 3.79
C TYR A 53 -5.25 8.98 3.61
N PHE A 54 -5.05 7.76 4.10
CA PHE A 54 -3.82 7.01 3.90
C PHE A 54 -3.53 6.80 2.41
N HIS A 55 -4.50 6.25 1.68
CA HIS A 55 -4.40 6.03 0.24
C HIS A 55 -4.03 7.33 -0.51
N ASN A 56 -4.72 8.44 -0.23
CA ASN A 56 -4.43 9.72 -0.87
C ASN A 56 -3.00 10.22 -0.64
N ILE A 57 -2.42 9.97 0.54
CA ILE A 57 -1.04 10.35 0.83
C ILE A 57 -0.08 9.49 0.02
N ILE A 58 -0.21 8.17 0.07
CA ILE A 58 0.68 7.26 -0.66
C ILE A 58 0.57 7.50 -2.18
N SER A 59 -0.65 7.66 -2.69
CA SER A 59 -0.90 7.99 -4.09
C SER A 59 -0.27 9.33 -4.49
N ARG A 60 -0.27 10.35 -3.62
CA ARG A 60 0.38 11.64 -3.91
C ARG A 60 1.89 11.54 -3.86
N VAL A 61 2.45 10.73 -2.96
CA VAL A 61 3.89 10.50 -2.84
C VAL A 61 4.44 9.83 -4.11
N LEU A 62 3.65 8.96 -4.74
CA LEU A 62 4.04 8.16 -5.90
C LEU A 62 3.38 8.61 -7.22
N SER A 63 2.67 9.75 -7.25
CA SER A 63 1.79 10.13 -8.37
C SER A 63 2.51 10.42 -9.69
N ASP A 64 3.80 10.74 -9.62
CA ASP A 64 4.68 11.08 -10.74
C ASP A 64 5.49 9.88 -11.24
N ILE A 65 5.29 8.70 -10.67
CA ILE A 65 5.98 7.48 -11.06
C ILE A 65 5.02 6.65 -11.92
N ASP A 66 5.34 6.53 -13.20
CA ASP A 66 4.62 5.65 -14.11
C ASP A 66 4.74 4.18 -13.68
N ASN A 67 3.83 3.34 -14.16
CA ASN A 67 3.86 1.90 -13.89
C ASN A 67 3.72 1.49 -12.42
N VAL A 68 3.24 2.40 -11.58
CA VAL A 68 2.92 2.17 -10.17
C VAL A 68 1.42 2.36 -9.96
N ALA A 69 0.79 1.41 -9.29
CA ALA A 69 -0.55 1.57 -8.75
C ALA A 69 -0.55 1.39 -7.24
N VAL A 70 -1.38 2.17 -6.57
CA VAL A 70 -1.53 2.15 -5.12
C VAL A 70 -2.96 1.76 -4.81
N PHE A 71 -3.17 0.86 -3.87
CA PHE A 71 -4.49 0.56 -3.33
C PHE A 71 -4.42 0.34 -1.83
N ILE A 72 -4.95 1.31 -1.07
CA ILE A 72 -4.88 1.33 0.39
C ILE A 72 -3.45 1.07 0.88
N ASP A 73 -3.15 -0.14 1.35
CA ASP A 73 -1.86 -0.54 1.93
C ASP A 73 -0.91 -1.24 0.94
N ASP A 74 -1.38 -1.56 -0.26
CA ASP A 74 -0.63 -2.27 -1.30
C ASP A 74 -0.11 -1.30 -2.36
N ILE A 75 1.20 -1.35 -2.63
CA ILE A 75 1.83 -0.69 -3.79
C ILE A 75 2.20 -1.79 -4.79
N ILE A 76 1.77 -1.65 -6.04
CA ILE A 76 2.11 -2.58 -7.12
C ILE A 76 2.88 -1.85 -8.22
N ILE A 77 3.97 -2.45 -8.65
CA ILE A 77 4.84 -2.00 -9.73
C ILE A 77 4.70 -3.00 -10.86
N PHE A 78 4.50 -2.55 -12.09
CA PHE A 78 4.24 -3.41 -13.24
C PHE A 78 4.96 -2.91 -14.50
N THR A 79 5.92 -3.66 -15.03
CA THR A 79 6.62 -3.26 -16.27
C THR A 79 6.72 -4.43 -17.25
N LYS A 80 7.37 -4.19 -18.39
CA LYS A 80 7.66 -5.22 -19.40
C LYS A 80 9.14 -5.57 -19.48
N ILE A 81 10.01 -4.61 -19.13
CA ILE A 81 11.46 -4.70 -19.30
C ILE A 81 12.09 -4.80 -17.91
N PRO A 82 12.96 -5.80 -17.63
CA PRO A 82 13.58 -5.96 -16.32
C PRO A 82 14.35 -4.71 -15.84
N GLU A 83 15.10 -4.06 -16.72
CA GLU A 83 15.90 -2.86 -16.39
C GLU A 83 15.00 -1.71 -15.91
N GLU A 84 13.95 -1.40 -16.67
CA GLU A 84 12.92 -0.42 -16.29
C GLU A 84 12.24 -0.79 -14.95
N HIS A 85 12.03 -2.08 -14.70
CA HIS A 85 11.45 -2.56 -13.44
C HIS A 85 12.34 -2.23 -12.24
N PHE A 86 13.64 -2.50 -12.36
CA PHE A 86 14.60 -2.19 -11.30
C PHE A 86 14.71 -0.69 -11.05
N ASP A 87 14.76 0.13 -12.12
CA ASP A 87 14.78 1.58 -11.99
C ASP A 87 13.53 2.12 -11.30
N THR A 88 12.36 1.59 -11.66
CA THR A 88 11.08 1.95 -11.02
C THR A 88 11.05 1.54 -9.56
N ILE A 89 11.50 0.34 -9.22
CA ILE A 89 11.62 -0.12 -7.82
C ILE A 89 12.51 0.83 -7.02
N ASN A 90 13.69 1.17 -7.53
CA ASN A 90 14.62 2.05 -6.84
C ASN A 90 14.02 3.45 -6.61
N LEU A 91 13.32 3.99 -7.61
CA LEU A 91 12.65 5.27 -7.49
C LEU A 91 11.52 5.24 -6.45
N VAL A 92 10.70 4.18 -6.44
CA VAL A 92 9.65 3.98 -5.43
C VAL A 92 10.26 3.88 -4.04
N LEU A 93 11.27 3.03 -3.84
CA LEU A 93 11.91 2.84 -2.53
C LEU A 93 12.52 4.14 -2.01
N LYS A 94 13.24 4.88 -2.86
CA LYS A 94 13.79 6.19 -2.50
C LYS A 94 12.70 7.17 -2.08
N ARG A 95 11.59 7.21 -2.80
CA ARG A 95 10.48 8.12 -2.50
C ARG A 95 9.77 7.77 -1.19
N LEU A 96 9.64 6.48 -0.89
CA LEU A 96 9.11 6.01 0.39
C LEU A 96 10.06 6.39 1.54
N GLU A 97 11.36 6.22 1.36
CA GLU A 97 12.38 6.60 2.34
C GLU A 97 12.36 8.11 2.63
N GLU A 98 12.32 8.97 1.61
CA GLU A 98 12.21 10.44 1.75
C GLU A 98 10.98 10.88 2.55
N ASN A 99 9.92 10.08 2.52
CA ASN A 99 8.66 10.35 3.24
C ASN A 99 8.53 9.56 4.56
N ASN A 100 9.59 8.85 4.99
CA ASN A 100 9.60 7.99 6.18
C ASN A 100 8.50 6.91 6.17
N ILE A 101 8.16 6.40 4.98
CA ILE A 101 7.21 5.31 4.80
C ILE A 101 7.96 3.99 4.78
N VAL A 102 7.57 3.07 5.66
CA VAL A 102 8.26 1.79 5.89
C VAL A 102 7.49 0.65 5.25
N ILE A 103 8.17 -0.13 4.43
CA ILE A 103 7.64 -1.36 3.82
C ILE A 103 7.76 -2.55 4.79
N ASN A 104 6.95 -3.58 4.56
CA ASN A 104 6.96 -4.82 5.30
C ASN A 104 7.71 -5.91 4.52
N GLU A 105 9.00 -6.08 4.83
CA GLU A 105 9.89 -6.99 4.11
C GLU A 105 9.34 -8.43 4.02
N ASP A 106 8.69 -8.92 5.07
CA ASP A 106 8.19 -10.31 5.15
C ASP A 106 7.02 -10.58 4.18
N LYS A 107 6.33 -9.55 3.72
CA LYS A 107 5.11 -9.67 2.89
C LYS A 107 5.28 -9.13 1.47
N ASN A 108 6.48 -8.67 1.13
CA ASN A 108 6.78 -8.17 -0.20
C ASN A 108 6.91 -9.31 -1.20
N VAL A 109 6.43 -9.09 -2.42
CA VAL A 109 6.56 -10.02 -3.55
C VAL A 109 7.33 -9.30 -4.65
N ASN A 110 8.49 -9.82 -5.06
CA ASN A 110 9.40 -9.11 -5.96
C ASN A 110 9.58 -9.84 -7.29
N CYS A 111 9.51 -9.10 -8.40
CA CYS A 111 9.89 -9.52 -9.75
C CYS A 111 9.27 -10.85 -10.21
N VAL A 112 7.96 -11.00 -10.01
CA VAL A 112 7.19 -12.20 -10.40
C VAL A 112 6.47 -11.99 -11.73
N LYS A 113 6.17 -13.07 -12.46
CA LYS A 113 5.41 -13.03 -13.73
C LYS A 113 3.90 -12.91 -13.54
N GLN A 114 3.42 -13.28 -12.36
CA GLN A 114 2.01 -13.19 -11.98
C GLN A 114 1.92 -12.81 -10.52
N ILE A 115 0.88 -12.08 -10.14
CA ILE A 115 0.71 -11.57 -8.78
C ILE A 115 -0.75 -11.55 -8.36
N SER A 116 -1.01 -11.88 -7.10
CA SER A 116 -2.34 -11.68 -6.51
C SER A 116 -2.51 -10.23 -6.08
N TYR A 117 -3.54 -9.58 -6.60
CA TYR A 117 -3.86 -8.19 -6.33
C TYR A 117 -5.38 -8.00 -6.30
N LEU A 118 -5.91 -7.49 -5.18
CA LEU A 118 -7.34 -7.22 -4.97
C LEU A 118 -8.28 -8.43 -5.18
N GLY A 119 -7.77 -9.64 -4.92
CA GLY A 119 -8.50 -10.89 -5.12
C GLY A 119 -8.56 -11.34 -6.59
N PHE A 120 -7.66 -10.82 -7.43
CA PHE A 120 -7.44 -11.27 -8.80
C PHE A 120 -5.98 -11.68 -8.97
N THR A 121 -5.75 -12.72 -9.75
CA THR A 121 -4.42 -13.06 -10.26
C THR A 121 -4.17 -12.25 -11.52
N VAL A 122 -3.15 -11.42 -11.51
CA VAL A 122 -2.77 -10.55 -12.62
C VAL A 122 -1.53 -11.14 -13.28
N SER A 123 -1.57 -11.32 -14.59
CA SER A 123 -0.46 -11.79 -15.40
C SER A 123 -0.42 -11.09 -16.76
N GLU A 124 0.53 -11.48 -17.61
CA GLU A 124 0.63 -11.00 -19.00
C GLU A 124 -0.67 -11.23 -19.80
N LEU A 125 -1.43 -12.28 -19.47
CA LEU A 125 -2.67 -12.67 -20.13
C LEU A 125 -3.89 -11.84 -19.65
N GLY A 126 -3.73 -11.02 -18.62
CA GLY A 126 -4.80 -10.19 -18.05
C GLY A 126 -5.17 -10.58 -16.61
N TYR A 127 -6.45 -10.43 -16.28
CA TYR A 127 -7.00 -10.69 -14.94
C TYR A 127 -7.69 -12.05 -14.90
N ALA A 128 -7.30 -12.90 -13.97
CA ALA A 128 -7.99 -14.13 -13.60
C ALA A 128 -8.51 -14.04 -12.16
N GLN A 129 -9.57 -14.78 -11.84
CA GLN A 129 -10.07 -14.84 -10.48
C GLN A 129 -9.07 -15.57 -9.58
N ASP A 130 -8.74 -14.99 -8.43
CA ASP A 130 -7.85 -15.64 -7.47
C ASP A 130 -8.59 -16.79 -6.77
N SER A 131 -8.00 -17.98 -6.79
CA SER A 131 -8.58 -19.20 -6.23
C SER A 131 -8.73 -19.13 -4.71
N HIS A 132 -7.94 -18.31 -4.02
CA HIS A 132 -8.04 -18.14 -2.57
C HIS A 132 -9.36 -17.50 -2.14
N ARG A 133 -9.98 -16.67 -2.98
CA ARG A 133 -11.23 -15.95 -2.64
C ARG A 133 -12.47 -16.85 -2.69
N LEU A 134 -12.37 -18.02 -3.34
CA LEU A 134 -13.46 -19.00 -3.41
C LEU A 134 -13.64 -19.77 -2.09
N ALA A 135 -12.61 -19.82 -1.24
CA ALA A 135 -12.65 -20.53 0.03
C ALA A 135 -13.34 -19.74 1.17
N ASP A 136 -13.54 -18.41 1.01
CA ASP A 136 -14.19 -17.57 2.02
C ASP A 136 -15.73 -17.61 1.96
N PHE A 137 -16.29 -18.37 1.00
CA PHE A 137 -17.74 -18.52 0.79
C PHE A 137 -18.27 -19.94 1.14
N GLU A 138 -17.41 -20.82 1.68
CA GLU A 138 -17.79 -22.12 2.27
C GLU A 138 -17.70 -22.07 3.80
#